data_AF-A0A3S0QTX8-F1
#
_entry.id   AF-A0A3S0QTX8-F1
#
_cell.length_a   1.000
_cell.length_b   1.000
_cell.length_c   1.000
_cell.angle_alpha   90.00
_cell.angle_beta   90.00
_cell.angle_gamma   90.00
#
_symmetry.space_group_name_H-M   'P 1'
#
loop_
_entity.id
_entity.type
_entity.pdbx_description
1 polymer ?
#
loop_
_entity_poly.entity_id
_entity_poly.type
_entity_poly.pdbx_seq_one_letter_code
_entity_poly.pdbx_strand_id
1 'polypeptide(L)'
;MDNNRQPVSLDFVDFVRVYSGLNQTVGALGETSTEVSGAEDLHLEESIAAIIATGIDDINGSHTSTEVARYAADGARITTPRRGMNIVKMSNGEVRKVLIP
;
A
#
# COMPACT_ATOMS: atom_id res chain seq x y z
N MET A 1 -8.11 27.63 2.12
CA MET A 1 -8.63 29.00 2.42
C MET A 1 -10.09 29.02 2.03
N ASP A 2 -10.95 29.75 2.74
CA ASP A 2 -12.33 29.95 2.32
C ASP A 2 -12.42 30.90 1.11
N ASN A 3 -13.63 31.19 0.65
CA ASN A 3 -13.88 32.14 -0.45
C ASN A 3 -13.39 33.57 -0.15
N ASN A 4 -13.16 33.90 1.13
CA ASN A 4 -12.69 35.21 1.60
C ASN A 4 -11.17 35.24 1.85
N ARG A 5 -10.45 34.17 1.46
CA ARG A 5 -9.01 33.97 1.69
C ARG A 5 -8.63 33.86 3.17
N GLN A 6 -9.57 33.55 4.04
CA GLN A 6 -9.27 33.26 5.43
C GLN A 6 -8.70 31.85 5.56
N PRO A 7 -7.75 31.64 6.49
CA PRO A 7 -7.30 30.30 6.86
C PRO A 7 -8.49 29.43 7.25
N VAL A 8 -8.51 28.20 6.75
CA VAL A 8 -9.49 27.18 7.14
C VAL A 8 -8.73 26.00 7.70
N SER A 9 -9.23 25.44 8.80
CA SER A 9 -8.75 24.15 9.30
C SER A 9 -9.36 23.07 8.43
N LEU A 10 -8.52 22.18 7.91
CA LEU A 10 -8.96 20.95 7.25
C LEU A 10 -8.84 19.81 8.27
N ASP A 11 -9.78 18.88 8.22
CA ASP A 11 -9.84 17.70 9.09
C ASP A 11 -8.92 16.58 8.61
N PHE A 12 -8.89 16.31 7.30
CA PHE A 12 -7.92 15.37 6.69
C PHE A 12 -7.78 15.60 5.17
N VAL A 13 -6.87 14.86 4.53
CA VAL A 13 -6.66 14.89 3.07
C VAL A 13 -7.39 13.71 2.43
N ASP A 14 -8.28 13.98 1.47
CA ASP A 14 -9.03 12.93 0.76
C ASP A 14 -8.16 12.11 -0.20
N PHE A 15 -7.28 12.78 -0.95
CA PHE A 15 -6.41 12.13 -1.93
C PHE A 15 -5.13 12.92 -2.17
N VAL A 16 -4.02 12.18 -2.28
CA VAL A 16 -2.74 12.70 -2.76
C VAL A 16 -2.50 12.13 -4.14
N ARG A 17 -2.36 13.00 -5.16
CA ARG A 17 -1.96 12.57 -6.50
C ARG A 17 -0.49 12.89 -6.71
N VAL A 18 0.32 11.84 -6.84
CA VAL A 18 1.74 11.97 -7.18
C VAL A 18 1.93 11.77 -8.68
N TYR A 19 2.63 12.71 -9.32
CA TYR A 19 3.09 12.58 -10.70
C TYR A 19 4.61 12.45 -10.70
N SER A 20 5.12 11.31 -11.15
CA SER A 20 6.53 11.13 -11.47
C SER A 20 6.83 11.84 -12.79
N GLY A 21 7.34 13.07 -12.70
CA GLY A 21 7.48 13.97 -13.84
C GLY A 21 8.91 14.14 -14.32
N LEU A 22 9.57 13.09 -14.82
CA LEU A 22 10.77 13.23 -15.65
C LEU A 22 10.83 12.09 -16.68
N ASN A 23 10.87 12.41 -17.98
CA ASN A 23 11.28 11.47 -19.02
C ASN A 23 12.81 11.31 -18.96
N GLN A 24 13.30 10.56 -17.98
CA GLN A 24 14.73 10.31 -17.81
C GLN A 24 15.16 9.19 -18.77
N THR A 25 15.47 9.58 -20.01
CA THR A 25 16.09 8.70 -21.00
C THR A 25 17.60 8.62 -20.79
N VAL A 26 18.12 7.40 -20.66
CA VAL A 26 19.57 7.09 -20.60
C VAL A 26 20.01 6.42 -21.90
N GLY A 27 19.60 6.99 -23.04
CA GLY A 27 19.96 6.52 -24.38
C GLY A 27 19.66 5.02 -24.58
N ALA A 28 20.65 4.24 -25.02
CA ALA A 28 20.50 2.80 -25.30
C ALA A 28 20.21 1.93 -24.07
N LEU A 29 20.42 2.44 -22.84
CA LEU A 29 20.14 1.73 -21.59
C LEU A 29 18.68 1.86 -21.14
N GLY A 30 17.86 2.65 -21.86
CA GLY A 30 16.43 2.80 -21.61
C GLY A 30 16.08 4.00 -20.72
N GLU A 31 15.13 3.80 -19.81
CA GLU A 31 14.58 4.83 -18.93
C GLU A 31 15.02 4.61 -17.48
N THR A 32 15.21 5.69 -16.72
CA THR A 32 15.44 5.62 -15.26
C THR A 32 14.11 5.70 -14.53
N SER A 33 13.76 4.66 -13.76
CA SER A 33 12.58 4.66 -12.88
C SER A 33 12.66 5.81 -11.87
N THR A 34 11.63 6.65 -11.81
CA THR A 34 11.35 7.53 -10.65
C THR A 34 10.29 6.85 -9.80
N GLU A 35 10.72 6.24 -8.69
CA GLU A 35 9.85 5.52 -7.76
C GLU A 35 9.54 6.37 -6.53
N VAL A 36 8.32 6.24 -6.01
CA VAL A 36 7.91 6.85 -4.74
C VAL A 36 8.06 5.77 -3.67
N SER A 37 8.96 5.96 -2.70
CA SER A 37 9.19 4.96 -1.65
C SER A 37 8.02 4.82 -0.68
N GLY A 38 7.17 5.83 -0.58
CA GLY A 38 6.02 5.86 0.32
C GLY A 38 5.54 7.28 0.60
N ALA A 39 4.53 7.39 1.47
CA ALA A 39 4.05 8.64 2.06
C ALA A 39 3.80 8.40 3.56
N GLU A 40 4.08 9.40 4.38
CA GLU A 40 3.81 9.38 5.82
C GLU A 40 2.89 10.55 6.17
N ASP A 41 1.86 10.29 6.98
CA ASP A 41 1.01 11.34 7.54
C ASP A 41 1.67 11.89 8.82
N LEU A 42 1.98 13.18 8.82
CA LEU A 42 2.60 13.87 9.95
C LEU A 42 1.61 14.26 11.05
N HIS A 43 0.30 14.20 10.77
CA HIS A 43 -0.78 14.52 11.72
C HIS A 43 -1.71 13.31 11.90
N LEU A 44 -1.12 12.12 11.96
CA LEU A 44 -1.84 10.86 12.02
C LEU A 44 -2.88 10.81 13.15
N GLU A 45 -2.57 11.38 14.32
CA GLU A 45 -3.49 11.40 15.46
C GLU A 45 -4.75 12.23 15.22
N GLU A 46 -4.63 13.37 14.53
CA GLU A 46 -5.77 14.23 14.18
C GLU A 46 -6.65 13.55 13.12
N SER A 47 -6.02 12.93 12.12
CA SER A 47 -6.70 12.11 11.11
C SER A 47 -7.49 10.96 11.74
N ILE A 48 -6.90 10.23 12.70
CA ILE A 48 -7.58 9.14 13.43
C ILE A 48 -8.75 9.68 14.26
N ALA A 49 -8.56 10.79 14.97
CA ALA A 49 -9.62 11.40 15.78
C ALA A 49 -10.83 11.81 14.93
N ALA A 50 -10.59 12.36 13.73
CA ALA A 50 -11.66 12.70 12.79
C ALA A 50 -12.42 11.45 12.32
N ILE A 51 -11.72 10.34 12.02
CA ILE A 51 -12.35 9.08 11.62
C ILE A 51 -13.21 8.49 12.75
N ILE A 52 -12.70 8.44 13.98
CA ILE A 52 -13.44 7.94 15.15
C ILE A 52 -14.71 8.78 15.39
N ALA A 53 -14.61 10.11 15.22
CA ALA A 53 -15.77 10.99 15.34
C ALA A 53 -16.91 10.66 14.35
N THR A 54 -16.61 10.02 13.22
CA THR A 54 -17.62 9.52 12.26
C THR A 54 -18.30 8.21 12.69
N GLY A 55 -17.87 7.60 13.81
CA GLY A 55 -18.44 6.37 14.36
C GLY A 55 -17.87 5.07 13.80
N ILE A 56 -16.69 5.12 13.18
CA ILE A 56 -15.96 3.94 12.71
C ILE A 56 -14.94 3.55 13.79
N ASP A 57 -15.37 2.67 14.69
CA ASP A 57 -14.70 2.40 15.96
C ASP A 57 -13.87 1.10 15.96
N ASP A 58 -13.43 0.63 14.78
CA ASP A 58 -12.52 -0.52 14.53
C ASP A 58 -13.16 -1.83 13.99
N ILE A 59 -12.40 -2.57 13.16
CA ILE A 59 -12.70 -3.94 12.70
C ILE A 59 -11.55 -4.85 13.18
N ASN A 60 -11.25 -4.85 14.47
CA ASN A 60 -10.28 -5.79 15.04
C ASN A 60 -10.93 -7.17 15.27
N GLY A 61 -11.25 -7.85 14.16
CA GLY A 61 -11.40 -9.29 14.17
C GLY A 61 -10.02 -9.93 14.15
N SER A 62 -9.63 -10.62 15.23
CA SER A 62 -8.49 -11.54 15.17
C SER A 62 -8.85 -12.69 14.22
N HIS A 63 -8.53 -12.51 12.94
CA HIS A 63 -8.78 -13.51 11.91
C HIS A 63 -7.51 -14.34 11.71
N THR A 64 -7.48 -15.53 12.31
CA THR A 64 -6.53 -16.58 11.92
C THR A 64 -6.68 -16.83 10.41
N SER A 65 -5.73 -16.34 9.62
CA SER A 65 -5.78 -16.45 8.17
C SER A 65 -5.02 -17.66 7.67
N THR A 66 -5.65 -18.41 6.77
CA THR A 66 -5.09 -19.61 6.17
C THR A 66 -4.58 -19.32 4.76
N GLU A 67 -3.64 -20.12 4.29
CA GLU A 67 -3.19 -20.08 2.90
C GLU A 67 -4.30 -20.62 1.98
N VAL A 68 -4.71 -19.80 1.01
CA VAL A 68 -5.73 -20.18 0.01
C VAL A 68 -5.11 -20.54 -1.34
N ALA A 69 -3.91 -20.02 -1.64
CA ALA A 69 -3.16 -20.37 -2.84
C ALA A 69 -1.69 -20.02 -2.70
N ARG A 70 -0.85 -20.68 -3.51
CA ARG A 70 0.58 -20.40 -3.61
C ARG A 70 1.04 -20.39 -5.05
N TYR A 71 1.99 -19.51 -5.34
CA TYR A 71 2.56 -19.32 -6.66
C TYR A 71 4.09 -19.27 -6.57
N ALA A 72 4.76 -19.76 -7.62
CA ALA A 72 6.17 -19.50 -7.83
C ALA A 72 6.39 -18.06 -8.31
N ALA A 73 7.65 -17.60 -8.32
CA ALA A 73 8.00 -16.23 -8.72
C ALA A 73 7.63 -15.88 -10.17
N ASP A 74 7.47 -16.89 -11.02
CA ASP A 74 7.00 -16.77 -12.41
C ASP A 74 5.46 -16.67 -12.53
N GLY A 75 4.74 -16.73 -11.41
CA GLY A 75 3.27 -16.70 -11.35
C GLY A 75 2.59 -18.06 -11.52
N ALA A 76 3.32 -19.15 -11.73
CA ALA A 76 2.72 -20.48 -11.82
C ALA A 76 2.18 -20.94 -10.46
N ARG A 77 0.94 -21.44 -10.43
CA ARG A 77 0.34 -21.98 -9.20
C ARG A 77 1.04 -23.27 -8.79
N ILE A 78 1.41 -23.36 -7.51
CA ILE A 78 2.10 -24.52 -6.91
C ILE A 78 1.32 -25.01 -5.70
N THR A 79 1.26 -26.33 -5.52
CA THR A 79 0.52 -26.98 -4.43
C THR A 79 1.42 -27.34 -3.25
N THR A 80 2.74 -27.32 -3.44
CA THR A 80 3.74 -27.53 -2.39
C THR A 80 4.77 -26.40 -2.41
N PRO A 81 5.37 -26.07 -1.26
CA PRO A 81 6.41 -25.06 -1.20
C PRO A 81 7.65 -25.49 -2.02
N ARG A 82 8.18 -24.59 -2.85
CA ARG A 82 9.39 -24.83 -3.66
C ARG A 82 10.55 -23.98 -3.16
N ARG A 83 11.79 -24.44 -3.29
CA ARG A 83 12.97 -23.60 -2.98
C ARG A 83 12.92 -22.29 -3.77
N GLY A 84 13.36 -21.21 -3.16
CA GLY A 84 13.27 -19.86 -3.71
C GLY A 84 12.00 -19.11 -3.29
N MET A 85 11.68 -18.05 -4.02
CA MET A 85 10.58 -17.14 -3.68
C MET A 85 9.21 -17.78 -4.00
N ASN A 86 8.34 -17.80 -3.00
CA ASN A 86 6.96 -18.23 -3.10
C ASN A 86 6.04 -17.05 -2.79
N ILE A 87 5.00 -16.86 -3.58
CA ILE A 87 3.97 -15.85 -3.35
C ILE A 87 2.75 -16.58 -2.77
N VAL A 88 2.41 -16.28 -1.52
CA VAL A 88 1.35 -16.94 -0.75
C VAL A 88 0.16 -16.01 -0.62
N LYS A 89 -1.00 -16.43 -1.11
CA LYS A 89 -2.27 -15.70 -0.95
C LYS A 89 -2.98 -16.23 0.29
N MET A 90 -3.36 -15.32 1.18
CA MET A 90 -4.03 -15.60 2.44
C MET A 90 -5.55 -15.36 2.33
N SER A 91 -6.33 -15.97 3.22
CA SER A 91 -7.80 -15.86 3.24
C SER A 91 -8.34 -14.46 3.56
N ASN A 92 -7.58 -13.64 4.29
CA ASN A 92 -7.89 -12.23 4.55
C ASN A 92 -7.55 -11.29 3.37
N GLY A 93 -7.12 -11.83 2.23
CA GLY A 93 -6.71 -11.05 1.06
C GLY A 93 -5.25 -10.60 1.07
N GLU A 94 -4.52 -10.80 2.17
CA GLU A 94 -3.09 -10.52 2.25
C GLU A 94 -2.30 -11.42 1.29
N VAL A 95 -1.20 -10.89 0.72
CA VAL A 95 -0.25 -11.65 -0.09
C VAL A 95 1.14 -11.54 0.50
N ARG A 96 1.77 -12.68 0.81
CA ARG A 96 3.10 -12.74 1.43
C ARG A 96 4.14 -13.28 0.44
N LYS A 97 5.32 -12.67 0.45
CA LYS A 97 6.51 -13.14 -0.26
C LYS A 97 7.37 -13.95 0.72
N VAL A 98 7.41 -15.27 0.54
CA VAL A 98 8.10 -16.20 1.44
C VAL A 98 9.29 -16.80 0.71
N LEU A 99 10.49 -16.51 1.21
CA LEU A 99 11.72 -17.14 0.74
C LEU A 99 11.86 -18.52 1.40
N ILE A 100 12.01 -19.56 0.57
CA ILE A 100 12.27 -20.92 1.04
C ILE A 100 13.73 -21.25 0.72
N PRO A 101 14.57 -21.54 1.73
CA PRO A 101 16.00 -21.78 1.53
C PRO A 101 16.29 -23.02 0.67
#